data_AF-A0A1B6GWL6-F1
#
_entry.id   AF-A0A1B6GWL6-F1
#
_cell.length_a   1.000
_cell.length_b   1.000
_cell.length_c   1.000
_cell.angle_alpha   90.00
_cell.angle_beta   90.00
_cell.angle_gamma   90.00
#
_symmetry.space_group_name_H-M   'P 1'
#
loop_
_entity.id
_entity.type
_entity.pdbx_description
1 polymer ?
#
loop_
_entity_poly.entity_id
_entity_poly.type
_entity_poly.pdbx_seq_one_letter_code
_entity_poly.pdbx_strand_id
1 'polypeptide(L)'
;LLYAKNKKKFFYFDSLGTYNYSSAVKVAEKLSFYVGLEGEVSIEKCTSPQQNNTTECGIHMILTAEALIGNIMGSETGDVHFSIPEINELDVWTKRAQLT
;
A
#
# COMPACT_ATOMS: atom_id res chain seq x y z
N LEU A 1 -0.19 -3.69 1.61
CA LEU A 1 -1.31 -3.73 2.57
C LEU A 1 -0.99 -2.75 3.70
N LEU A 2 -1.92 -1.84 3.99
CA LEU A 2 -1.79 -0.83 5.06
C LEU A 2 -2.98 -1.01 6.01
N TYR A 3 -2.75 -0.96 7.32
CA TYR A 3 -3.83 -0.90 8.30
C TYR A 3 -3.89 0.50 8.92
N ALA A 4 -5.05 1.15 8.84
CA ALA A 4 -5.27 2.44 9.50
C ALA A 4 -6.10 2.24 10.77
N LYS A 5 -5.48 2.40 11.94
CA LYS A 5 -6.10 2.17 13.24
C LYS A 5 -7.29 3.11 13.50
N ASN A 6 -7.16 4.38 13.14
CA ASN A 6 -8.24 5.37 13.28
C ASN A 6 -9.49 5.04 12.45
N LYS A 7 -9.30 4.41 11.28
CA LYS A 7 -10.39 3.97 10.39
C LYS A 7 -10.83 2.52 10.64
N LYS A 8 -10.11 1.77 11.48
CA LYS A 8 -10.30 0.32 11.70
C LYS A 8 -10.39 -0.47 10.38
N LYS A 9 -9.59 -0.06 9.38
CA LYS A 9 -9.72 -0.51 7.99
C LYS A 9 -8.37 -0.85 7.39
N PHE A 10 -8.37 -1.86 6.51
CA PHE A 10 -7.22 -2.21 5.69
C PHE A 10 -7.34 -1.58 4.30
N PHE A 11 -6.22 -1.15 3.75
CA PHE A 11 -6.07 -0.60 2.41
C PHE A 11 -5.09 -1.45 1.62
N TYR A 12 -5.53 -1.93 0.46
CA TYR A 12 -4.79 -2.81 -0.42
C TYR A 12 -4.30 -2.03 -1.64
N PHE A 13 -2.99 -2.12 -1.87
CA PHE A 13 -2.29 -1.54 -3.01
C PHE A 13 -1.52 -2.67 -3.68
N ASP A 14 -1.59 -2.75 -5.00
CA ASP A 14 -0.90 -3.77 -5.79
C ASP A 14 -0.46 -3.17 -7.12
N SER A 15 0.83 -3.26 -7.39
CA SER A 15 1.42 -2.77 -8.63
C SER A 15 1.15 -3.70 -9.80
N LEU A 16 0.61 -4.90 -9.58
CA LEU A 16 0.24 -5.83 -10.63
C LEU A 16 -1.24 -6.23 -10.47
N GLY A 17 -2.13 -5.38 -10.95
CA GLY A 17 -3.58 -5.61 -10.99
C GLY A 17 -4.16 -5.97 -9.62
N THR A 18 -4.63 -7.21 -9.48
CA THR A 18 -5.19 -7.74 -8.23
C THR A 18 -4.58 -9.10 -7.84
N TYR A 19 -3.39 -9.39 -8.36
CA TYR A 19 -2.76 -10.71 -8.22
C TYR A 19 -2.60 -11.14 -6.75
N ASN A 20 -2.33 -10.19 -5.85
CA ASN A 20 -2.11 -10.48 -4.44
C ASN A 20 -3.35 -10.28 -3.54
N TYR A 21 -4.53 -10.04 -4.10
CA TYR A 21 -5.71 -9.68 -3.29
C TYR A 21 -6.13 -10.79 -2.35
N SER A 22 -6.17 -12.04 -2.82
CA SER A 22 -6.54 -13.20 -1.99
C SER A 22 -5.56 -13.42 -0.83
N SER A 23 -4.26 -13.20 -1.07
CA SER A 23 -3.22 -13.23 -0.05
C SER A 23 -3.37 -12.08 0.94
N ALA A 24 -3.69 -10.87 0.46
CA ALA A 24 -3.93 -9.71 1.31
C ALA A 24 -5.13 -9.90 2.23
N VAL A 25 -6.22 -10.52 1.75
CA VAL A 25 -7.39 -10.90 2.58
C VAL A 25 -6.96 -11.82 3.71
N LYS A 26 -6.27 -12.91 3.41
CA LYS A 26 -5.78 -13.87 4.43
C LYS A 26 -4.87 -13.22 5.47
N VAL A 27 -4.02 -12.28 5.05
CA VAL A 27 -3.15 -11.53 5.97
C VAL A 27 -3.97 -10.59 6.84
N ALA A 28 -4.92 -9.85 6.27
CA ALA A 28 -5.79 -8.95 7.03
C ALA A 28 -6.67 -9.70 8.04
N GLU A 29 -7.21 -10.86 7.69
CA GLU A 29 -7.95 -11.76 8.59
C GLU A 29 -7.11 -12.25 9.76
N LYS A 30 -5.84 -12.56 9.54
CA LYS A 30 -4.95 -12.95 10.65
C LYS A 30 -4.57 -11.75 11.50
N LEU A 31 -4.29 -10.61 10.86
CA LEU A 31 -3.90 -9.39 11.56
C LEU A 31 -5.05 -8.78 12.36
N SER A 32 -6.31 -8.93 11.92
CA SER A 32 -7.48 -8.36 12.57
C SER A 32 -7.57 -8.75 14.05
N PHE A 33 -7.23 -10.01 14.37
CA PHE A 33 -7.13 -10.49 15.74
C PHE A 33 -6.10 -9.72 16.57
N TYR A 34 -4.91 -9.49 16.03
CA TYR A 34 -3.83 -8.80 16.73
C TYR A 34 -4.05 -7.29 16.89
N VAL A 35 -4.75 -6.68 15.93
CA VAL A 35 -5.08 -5.24 15.99
C VAL A 35 -6.38 -4.95 16.75
N GLY A 36 -7.02 -5.97 17.33
CA GLY A 36 -8.23 -5.83 18.14
C GLY A 36 -9.47 -5.43 17.34
N LEU A 37 -9.57 -5.87 16.09
CA LEU A 37 -10.78 -5.73 15.30
C LEU A 37 -11.76 -6.85 15.64
N GLU A 38 -13.00 -6.50 15.89
CA GLU A 38 -14.11 -7.44 16.08
C GLU A 38 -15.00 -7.42 14.84
N GLY A 39 -15.44 -8.60 14.39
CA GLY A 39 -16.35 -8.73 13.25
C GLY A 39 -15.67 -8.83 11.88
N GLU A 40 -16.37 -8.38 10.85
CA GLU A 40 -15.95 -8.50 9.45
C GLU A 40 -14.74 -7.60 9.13
N VAL A 41 -13.75 -8.16 8.42
CA VAL A 41 -12.53 -7.46 8.05
C VAL A 41 -12.77 -6.59 6.83
N SER A 42 -12.80 -5.27 7.03
CA SER A 42 -12.95 -4.32 5.94
C SER A 42 -11.62 -4.05 5.21
N ILE A 43 -11.56 -4.42 3.93
CA ILE A 43 -10.44 -4.13 3.02
C ILE A 43 -10.94 -3.26 1.87
N GLU A 44 -10.26 -2.14 1.65
CA GLU A 44 -10.46 -1.26 0.50
C GLU A 44 -9.39 -1.49 -0.55
N LYS A 45 -9.79 -1.75 -1.80
CA LYS A 45 -8.86 -1.79 -2.93
C LYS A 45 -8.59 -0.35 -3.38
N CYS A 46 -7.35 0.09 -3.26
CA CYS A 46 -6.93 1.41 -3.67
C CYS A 46 -6.34 1.37 -5.08
N THR A 47 -6.50 2.48 -5.80
CA THR A 47 -5.72 2.71 -7.03
C THR A 47 -4.25 2.84 -6.66
N SER A 48 -3.39 2.15 -7.39
CA SER A 48 -1.94 2.19 -7.23
C SER A 48 -1.23 2.21 -8.58
N PRO A 49 -0.04 2.82 -8.68
CA PRO A 49 0.77 2.78 -9.89
C PRO A 49 1.04 1.35 -10.32
N GLN A 50 0.84 1.08 -11.60
CA GLN A 50 0.99 -0.27 -12.17
C GLN A 50 2.39 -0.44 -12.76
N GLN A 51 3.03 -1.55 -12.42
CA GLN A 51 4.30 -1.95 -13.00
C GLN A 51 4.09 -2.51 -14.41
N ASN A 52 5.04 -2.28 -15.29
CA ASN A 52 5.01 -2.76 -16.68
C ASN A 52 5.87 -4.02 -16.92
N ASN A 53 6.35 -4.66 -15.85
CA ASN A 53 7.21 -5.85 -15.90
C ASN A 53 6.88 -6.81 -14.74
N THR A 54 7.61 -7.91 -14.58
CA THR A 54 7.36 -8.91 -13.53
C THR A 54 8.36 -8.85 -12.37
N THR A 55 9.34 -7.95 -12.40
CA THR A 55 10.48 -7.95 -11.46
C THR A 55 10.46 -6.80 -10.46
N GLU A 56 9.74 -5.71 -10.75
CA GLU A 56 9.85 -4.47 -9.98
C GLU A 56 8.75 -4.28 -8.92
N CYS A 57 8.02 -5.34 -8.54
CA CYS A 57 6.95 -5.24 -7.53
C CYS A 57 7.47 -4.78 -6.16
N GLY A 58 8.69 -5.20 -5.79
CA GLY A 58 9.32 -4.77 -4.54
C GLY A 58 9.60 -3.26 -4.52
N ILE A 59 10.11 -2.71 -5.63
CA ILE A 59 10.39 -1.28 -5.75
C ILE A 59 9.10 -0.47 -5.76
N HIS A 60 8.07 -0.92 -6.49
CA HIS A 60 6.76 -0.27 -6.48
C HIS A 60 6.13 -0.26 -5.09
N MET A 61 6.27 -1.35 -4.33
CA MET A 61 5.81 -1.40 -2.95
C MET A 61 6.53 -0.37 -2.07
N ILE A 62 7.85 -0.22 -2.20
CA ILE A 62 8.63 0.76 -1.44
C ILE A 62 8.20 2.19 -1.79
N LEU A 63 8.16 2.54 -3.08
CA LEU A 63 7.76 3.87 -3.54
C LEU A 63 6.32 4.20 -3.12
N THR A 64 5.42 3.21 -3.19
CA THR A 64 4.05 3.35 -2.68
C THR A 64 4.06 3.63 -1.18
N ALA A 65 4.83 2.88 -0.39
CA ALA A 65 4.92 3.09 1.06
C ALA A 65 5.48 4.47 1.41
N GLU A 66 6.52 4.93 0.71
CA GLU A 66 7.10 6.26 0.90
C GLU A 66 6.08 7.38 0.61
N ALA A 67 5.34 7.28 -0.50
CA ALA A 67 4.29 8.24 -0.83
C ALA A 67 3.17 8.25 0.23
N LEU A 68 2.75 7.08 0.70
CA LEU A 68 1.74 6.95 1.76
C LEU A 68 2.21 7.59 3.08
N ILE A 69 3.46 7.36 3.47
CA ILE A 69 4.05 7.97 4.66
C ILE A 69 4.12 9.50 4.50
N GLY A 70 4.57 9.99 3.34
CA GLY A 70 4.59 11.42 3.04
C GLY A 70 3.22 12.08 3.18
N ASN A 71 2.18 11.44 2.64
CA ASN A 71 0.79 11.91 2.77
C ASN A 71 0.31 11.94 4.23
N ILE A 72 0.61 10.89 5.00
CA ILE A 72 0.22 10.81 6.42
C ILE A 72 0.91 11.89 7.23
N MET A 73 2.23 12.08 7.04
CA MET A 73 3.02 13.07 7.77
C MET A 73 2.69 14.51 7.36
N GLY A 74 2.28 14.74 6.11
CA GLY A 74 1.88 16.05 5.61
C GLY A 74 0.43 16.42 5.92
N SER A 75 -0.41 15.48 6.37
CA SER A 75 -1.82 15.74 6.69
C SER A 75 -2.01 16.23 8.12
N GLU A 76 -2.55 17.45 8.30
CA GLU A 76 -2.87 18.00 9.63
C GLU A 76 -4.17 17.43 10.23
N THR A 77 -5.07 16.92 9.39
CA THR A 77 -6.46 16.57 9.78
C THR A 77 -6.72 15.08 9.98
N GLY A 78 -5.72 14.21 9.81
CA GLY A 78 -5.85 12.76 10.03
C GLY A 78 -6.78 12.03 9.05
N ASP A 79 -7.40 12.75 8.11
CA ASP A 79 -8.19 12.17 7.03
C ASP A 79 -7.27 11.85 5.86
N VAL A 80 -6.79 10.60 5.85
CA VAL A 80 -5.79 10.17 4.87
C VAL A 80 -6.50 9.91 3.54
N HIS A 81 -6.33 10.83 2.59
CA HIS A 81 -6.56 10.58 1.18
C HIS A 81 -5.25 10.03 0.58
N PHE A 82 -5.28 8.79 0.11
CA PHE A 82 -4.10 8.13 -0.44
C PHE A 82 -3.94 8.52 -1.91
N SER A 83 -3.31 9.67 -2.17
CA SER A 83 -2.85 10.02 -3.52
C SER A 83 -1.43 9.51 -3.72
N ILE A 84 -1.27 8.46 -4.54
CA ILE A 84 0.06 7.95 -4.89
C ILE A 84 0.39 8.51 -6.28
N PRO A 85 1.52 9.22 -6.45
CA PRO A 85 1.92 9.74 -7.75
C PRO A 85 2.19 8.60 -8.72
N GLU A 86 2.10 8.88 -10.02
CA GLU A 86 2.58 7.94 -11.03
C GLU A 86 4.06 7.61 -10.80
N ILE A 87 4.42 6.35 -10.99
CA ILE A 87 5.79 5.86 -10.86
C ILE A 87 6.29 5.58 -12.27
N ASN A 88 7.33 6.30 -12.70
CA ASN A 88 7.97 6.09 -14.00
C ASN A 88 9.26 5.26 -13.86
N GLU A 89 9.88 4.90 -14.98
CA GLU A 89 11.10 4.10 -14.96
C GLU A 89 12.26 4.78 -14.23
N LEU A 90 12.41 6.10 -14.37
CA LEU A 90 13.48 6.84 -13.70
C LEU A 90 13.34 6.76 -12.17
N ASP A 91 12.11 6.82 -11.64
CA ASP A 91 11.85 6.64 -10.21
C ASP A 91 12.29 5.25 -9.74
N VAL A 92 11.94 4.21 -10.51
CA VAL A 92 12.32 2.82 -10.22
C VAL A 92 13.83 2.66 -10.22
N TRP A 93 14.53 3.14 -11.27
CA TRP A 93 15.99 3.05 -11.37
C TRP A 93 16.69 3.82 -10.26
N THR A 94 16.22 5.02 -9.96
CA THR A 94 16.76 5.85 -8.88
C THR A 94 16.59 5.14 -7.54
N LYS A 95 15.41 4.58 -7.26
CA LYS A 95 15.16 3.85 -6.02
C LYS A 95 16.01 2.59 -5.90
N ARG A 96 16.20 1.84 -7.00
CA ARG A 96 17.11 0.68 -7.01
C ARG A 96 18.53 1.07 -6.65
N ALA A 97 19.05 2.13 -7.29
CA ALA A 97 20.40 2.63 -7.03
C ALA A 97 20.60 3.10 -5.58
N GLN A 98 19.56 3.56 -4.91
CA GLN A 98 19.61 3.93 -3.49
C GLN A 98 19.65 2.72 -2.54
N LEU A 99 19.22 1.55 -3.00
CA LEU A 99 19.11 0.33 -2.19
C LEU A 99 20.25 -0.67 -2.43
N THR A 100 21.14 -0.38 -3.39
CA THR A 100 22.32 -1.18 -3.75
C THR A 100 23.59 -0.49 -3.29
#